data_AF-A0A9D1D0I4-F1
#
_entry.id   AF-A0A9D1D0I4-F1
#
_cell.length_a   1.000
_cell.length_b   1.000
_cell.length_c   1.000
_cell.angle_alpha   90.00
_cell.angle_beta   90.00
_cell.angle_gamma   90.00
#
_symmetry.space_group_name_H-M   'P 1'
#
loop_
_entity.id
_entity.type
_entity.pdbx_description
1 polymer ?
#
loop_
_entity_poly.entity_id
_entity_poly.type
_entity_poly.pdbx_seq_one_letter_code
_entity_poly.pdbx_strand_id
1 'polypeptide(L)'
;MNKKGFTLIELLGTIIILVAIALIAFPAVLNMLNESQGETDKAMKDIAIGATREYVTDRVDDFPKALESSSSIKSYGNKGNIKITDLITNGYISEDQINDNKNCEMKNDYVKVTSNSKKYIYEYVEVGGDSC
;
A
#
# COMPACT_ATOMS: atom_id res chain seq x y z
N MET A 1 -33.11 -50.29 -13.81
CA MET A 1 -32.21 -49.12 -13.77
C MET A 1 -31.49 -49.15 -12.42
N ASN A 2 -30.22 -49.60 -12.37
CA ASN A 2 -29.49 -49.80 -11.12
C ASN A 2 -28.83 -48.50 -10.66
N LYS A 3 -29.42 -47.81 -9.70
CA LYS A 3 -28.77 -46.66 -9.04
C LYS A 3 -27.87 -47.17 -7.92
N LYS A 4 -26.59 -47.40 -8.21
CA LYS A 4 -25.57 -47.57 -7.16
C LYS A 4 -25.17 -46.17 -6.69
N GLY A 5 -25.68 -45.76 -5.54
CA GLY A 5 -25.23 -44.55 -4.84
C GLY A 5 -23.97 -44.82 -4.04
N PHE A 6 -23.18 -43.77 -3.78
CA PHE A 6 -22.05 -43.80 -2.86
C PHE A 6 -22.49 -44.28 -1.47
N THR A 7 -21.67 -45.11 -0.83
CA THR A 7 -21.88 -45.54 0.55
C THR A 7 -21.26 -44.55 1.53
N LEU A 8 -21.79 -44.50 2.77
CA LEU A 8 -21.30 -43.57 3.80
C LEU A 8 -19.81 -43.78 4.13
N ILE A 9 -19.31 -45.01 4.02
CA ILE A 9 -17.91 -45.34 4.29
C ILE A 9 -16.97 -44.77 3.23
N GLU A 10 -17.38 -44.78 1.95
CA GLU A 10 -16.61 -44.19 0.85
C GLU A 10 -16.56 -42.67 0.95
N LEU A 11 -17.67 -42.05 1.38
CA LEU A 11 -17.73 -40.62 1.66
C LEU A 11 -16.82 -40.23 2.85
N LEU A 12 -16.79 -41.05 3.90
CA LEU A 12 -15.94 -40.81 5.06
C LEU A 12 -14.45 -40.89 4.69
N GLY A 13 -14.06 -41.90 3.90
CA GLY A 13 -12.68 -42.05 3.43
C GLY A 13 -12.21 -40.86 2.57
N THR A 14 -13.08 -40.34 1.71
CA THR A 14 -12.75 -39.16 0.88
C THR A 14 -12.61 -37.88 1.72
N ILE A 15 -13.45 -37.67 2.72
CA ILE A 15 -13.34 -36.50 3.62
C ILE A 15 -12.01 -36.53 4.38
N ILE A 16 -11.57 -37.69 4.88
CA ILE A 16 -10.29 -37.82 5.58
C ILE A 16 -9.12 -37.39 4.70
N ILE A 17 -9.12 -37.83 3.43
CA ILE A 17 -8.07 -37.48 2.47
C ILE A 17 -8.11 -35.98 2.15
N LEU A 18 -9.29 -35.40 1.94
CA LEU A 18 -9.44 -33.97 1.67
C LEU A 18 -8.97 -33.10 2.85
N VAL A 19 -9.28 -33.49 4.08
CA VAL A 19 -8.82 -32.78 5.28
C VAL A 19 -7.30 -32.85 5.40
N ALA A 20 -6.68 -34.01 5.16
CA ALA A 20 -5.23 -34.16 5.22
C ALA A 20 -4.52 -33.26 4.19
N ILE A 21 -5.04 -33.20 2.96
CA ILE A 21 -4.50 -32.31 1.91
C ILE A 21 -4.72 -30.85 2.29
N ALA A 22 -5.91 -30.51 2.79
CA ALA A 22 -6.25 -29.14 3.20
C ALA A 22 -5.31 -28.64 4.31
N LEU A 23 -4.97 -29.46 5.31
CA LEU A 23 -4.07 -29.06 6.41
C LEU A 23 -2.68 -28.62 5.95
N ILE A 24 -2.15 -29.25 4.88
CA ILE A 24 -0.85 -28.89 4.32
C ILE A 24 -0.96 -27.63 3.43
N ALA A 25 -2.05 -27.53 2.66
CA ALA A 25 -2.27 -26.42 1.74
C ALA A 25 -2.68 -25.11 2.43
N PHE A 26 -3.44 -25.17 3.53
CA PHE A 26 -4.00 -24.01 4.22
C PHE A 26 -2.95 -22.96 4.65
N PRO A 27 -1.83 -23.32 5.32
CA PRO A 27 -0.84 -22.31 5.71
C PRO A 27 -0.20 -21.61 4.51
N ALA A 28 0.04 -22.32 3.40
CA ALA A 28 0.59 -21.73 2.19
C ALA A 28 -0.38 -20.72 1.55
N VAL A 29 -1.68 -21.05 1.53
CA VAL A 29 -2.72 -20.14 1.03
C VAL A 29 -2.85 -18.90 1.93
N LEU A 30 -2.82 -19.07 3.26
CA LEU A 30 -2.86 -17.95 4.20
C LEU A 30 -1.66 -17.01 4.02
N ASN A 31 -0.45 -17.56 3.85
CA ASN A 31 0.75 -16.77 3.61
C ASN A 31 0.67 -16.01 2.27
N MET A 32 0.22 -16.66 1.20
CA MET A 32 0.02 -16.03 -0.10
C MET A 32 -1.00 -14.87 -0.05
N LEU A 33 -2.09 -15.03 0.71
CA LEU A 33 -3.08 -13.97 0.90
C LEU A 33 -2.51 -12.79 1.69
N ASN A 34 -1.70 -13.05 2.73
CA ASN A 34 -1.06 -11.99 3.51
C ASN A 34 0.01 -11.25 2.71
N GLU A 35 0.80 -11.97 1.92
CA GLU A 35 1.80 -11.39 1.02
C GLU A 35 1.14 -10.55 -0.06
N SER A 36 0.06 -11.04 -0.68
CA SER A 36 -0.70 -10.28 -1.67
C SER A 36 -1.28 -8.97 -1.12
N GLN A 37 -1.72 -8.96 0.16
CA GLN A 37 -2.18 -7.72 0.80
C GLN A 37 -1.00 -6.77 1.09
N GLY A 38 0.13 -7.28 1.58
CA GLY A 38 1.32 -6.45 1.81
C GLY A 38 1.91 -5.86 0.52
N GLU A 39 1.85 -6.60 -0.59
CA GLU A 39 2.26 -6.11 -1.91
C GLU A 39 1.35 -5.00 -2.42
N THR A 40 0.04 -5.09 -2.21
CA THR A 40 -0.89 -4.02 -2.61
C THR A 40 -0.63 -2.74 -1.83
N ASP A 41 -0.38 -2.83 -0.52
CA ASP A 41 -0.11 -1.66 0.32
C ASP A 41 1.20 -0.98 -0.08
N LYS A 42 2.22 -1.78 -0.39
CA LYS A 42 3.50 -1.27 -0.86
C LYS A 42 3.37 -0.56 -2.21
N ALA A 43 2.67 -1.16 -3.17
CA ALA A 43 2.43 -0.56 -4.47
C ALA A 43 1.73 0.81 -4.34
N MET A 44 0.77 0.91 -3.42
CA MET A 44 0.05 2.15 -3.16
C MET A 44 0.94 3.23 -2.53
N LYS A 45 1.81 2.86 -1.58
CA LYS A 45 2.84 3.77 -1.02
C LYS A 45 3.81 4.25 -2.08
N ASP A 46 4.22 3.37 -3.00
CA ASP A 46 5.11 3.71 -4.10
C ASP A 46 4.45 4.69 -5.09
N ILE A 47 3.16 4.51 -5.39
CA ILE A 47 2.37 5.46 -6.20
C ILE A 47 2.32 6.83 -5.51
N ALA A 48 2.00 6.88 -4.23
CA ALA A 48 1.95 8.13 -3.46
C ALA A 48 3.30 8.87 -3.44
N ILE A 49 4.40 8.14 -3.22
CA ILE A 49 5.76 8.70 -3.25
C ILE A 49 6.11 9.17 -4.66
N GLY A 50 5.74 8.42 -5.69
CA GLY A 50 5.94 8.77 -7.09
C GLY A 50 5.24 10.07 -7.46
N ALA A 51 3.95 10.18 -7.15
CA ALA A 51 3.15 11.39 -7.36
C ALA A 51 3.69 12.59 -6.56
N THR A 52 4.12 12.37 -5.31
CA THR A 52 4.74 13.43 -4.51
C THR A 52 6.06 13.92 -5.14
N ARG A 53 6.84 13.01 -5.72
CA ARG A 53 8.07 13.38 -6.41
C ARG A 53 7.78 14.28 -7.60
N GLU A 54 6.74 13.97 -8.38
CA GLU A 54 6.29 14.80 -9.50
C GLU A 54 5.79 16.17 -9.01
N TYR A 55 4.94 16.18 -7.99
CA TYR A 55 4.44 17.40 -7.33
C TYR A 55 5.57 18.33 -6.88
N VAL A 56 6.62 17.78 -6.25
CA VAL A 56 7.80 18.54 -5.79
C VAL A 56 8.69 18.98 -6.95
N THR A 57 8.75 18.19 -8.02
CA THR A 57 9.54 18.52 -9.22
C THR A 57 8.92 19.71 -9.97
N ASP A 58 7.60 19.79 -10.01
CA ASP A 58 6.90 20.92 -10.61
C ASP A 58 6.99 22.21 -9.77
N ARG A 59 7.30 22.06 -8.48
CA ARG A 59 7.34 23.15 -7.48
C ARG A 59 8.70 23.24 -6.79
N VAL A 60 9.79 23.02 -7.52
CA VAL A 60 11.15 23.01 -6.94
C VAL A 60 11.49 24.30 -6.18
N ASP A 61 10.92 25.43 -6.58
CA ASP A 61 11.09 26.72 -5.90
C ASP A 61 10.46 26.76 -4.50
N ASP A 62 9.39 26.00 -4.27
CA ASP A 62 8.74 25.87 -2.96
C ASP A 62 9.50 24.89 -2.04
N PHE A 63 10.29 24.00 -2.64
CA PHE A 63 11.08 22.97 -1.96
C PHE A 63 12.58 23.11 -2.21
N PRO A 64 13.22 24.26 -1.90
CA PRO A 64 14.64 24.42 -2.18
C PRO A 64 15.46 23.43 -1.35
N LYS A 65 16.44 22.77 -1.98
CA LYS A 65 17.32 21.81 -1.29
C LYS A 65 18.12 22.44 -0.16
N ALA A 66 18.68 21.61 0.72
CA ALA A 66 19.61 22.07 1.74
C ALA A 66 20.88 22.68 1.10
N LEU A 67 21.53 23.62 1.77
CA LEU A 67 22.78 24.23 1.28
C LEU A 67 23.89 23.17 1.21
N GLU A 68 24.71 23.20 0.15
CA GLU A 68 25.85 22.28 -0.02
C GLU A 68 26.84 22.28 1.14
N SER A 69 26.94 23.40 1.86
CA SER A 69 27.80 23.52 3.05
C SER A 69 27.19 22.90 4.32
N SER A 70 25.97 22.37 4.26
CA SER A 70 25.25 21.82 5.41
C SER A 70 24.93 20.34 5.17
N SER A 71 25.49 19.47 6.01
CA SER A 71 25.15 18.03 6.03
C SER A 71 23.80 17.76 6.69
N SER A 72 23.04 18.79 7.07
CA SER A 72 21.77 18.66 7.78
C SER A 72 20.62 18.39 6.81
N ILE A 73 19.68 17.55 7.25
CA ILE A 73 18.41 17.35 6.55
C ILE A 73 17.57 18.61 6.73
N LYS A 74 17.18 19.24 5.62
CA LYS A 74 16.22 20.34 5.58
C LYS A 74 14.80 19.79 5.65
N SER A 75 14.05 20.30 6.62
CA SER A 75 12.62 20.08 6.75
C SER A 75 11.85 21.30 6.23
N TYR A 76 10.69 21.05 5.62
CA TYR A 76 9.78 22.10 5.16
C TYR A 76 8.60 22.31 6.13
N GLY A 77 8.67 21.73 7.33
CA GLY A 77 7.57 21.75 8.31
C GLY A 77 6.29 21.17 7.70
N ASN A 78 5.14 21.79 7.99
CA ASN A 78 3.85 21.35 7.47
C ASN A 78 3.76 21.38 5.94
N LYS A 79 4.51 22.28 5.26
CA LYS A 79 4.53 22.32 3.79
C LYS A 79 5.18 21.09 3.18
N GLY A 80 6.04 20.40 3.93
CA GLY A 80 6.65 19.14 3.51
C GLY A 80 5.74 17.94 3.66
N ASN A 81 4.58 18.09 4.31
CA ASN A 81 3.62 17.00 4.48
C ASN A 81 2.58 17.08 3.36
N ILE A 82 2.84 16.37 2.26
CA ILE A 82 1.97 16.41 1.09
C ILE A 82 0.89 15.35 1.25
N LYS A 83 -0.36 15.78 1.43
CA LYS A 83 -1.47 14.85 1.64
C LYS A 83 -1.83 14.13 0.34
N ILE A 84 -2.31 12.90 0.45
CA ILE A 84 -2.77 12.15 -0.73
C ILE A 84 -3.94 12.87 -1.42
N THR A 85 -4.82 13.50 -0.66
CA THR A 85 -5.91 14.33 -1.20
C THR A 85 -5.43 15.52 -2.03
N ASP A 86 -4.30 16.14 -1.65
CA ASP A 86 -3.71 17.23 -2.42
C ASP A 86 -3.17 16.70 -3.77
N LEU A 87 -2.57 15.52 -3.78
CA LEU A 87 -2.07 14.89 -5.01
C LEU A 87 -3.20 14.52 -5.97
N ILE A 88 -4.33 14.03 -5.46
CA ILE A 88 -5.53 13.75 -6.25
C ILE A 88 -6.10 15.05 -6.82
N THR A 89 -6.28 16.06 -5.98
CA THR A 89 -6.88 17.36 -6.38
C THR A 89 -6.03 18.07 -7.43
N ASN A 90 -4.70 17.95 -7.35
CA ASN A 90 -3.78 18.53 -8.32
C ASN A 90 -3.53 17.62 -9.54
N GLY A 91 -4.14 16.43 -9.61
CA GLY A 91 -4.08 15.55 -10.77
C GLY A 91 -2.82 14.69 -10.90
N TYR A 92 -2.01 14.57 -9.84
CA TYR A 92 -0.82 13.70 -9.81
C TYR A 92 -1.16 12.23 -9.51
N ILE A 93 -2.33 11.98 -8.94
CA ILE A 93 -2.89 10.64 -8.74
C ILE A 93 -4.30 10.65 -9.31
N SER A 94 -4.61 9.68 -10.16
CA SER A 94 -5.97 9.50 -10.63
C SER A 94 -6.84 8.89 -9.53
N GLU A 95 -8.07 9.39 -9.36
CA GLU A 95 -8.99 8.97 -8.30
C GLU A 95 -9.35 7.48 -8.39
N ASP A 96 -9.32 6.89 -9.59
CA ASP A 96 -9.53 5.45 -9.83
C ASP A 96 -8.38 4.56 -9.33
N GLN A 97 -7.18 5.11 -9.12
CA GLN A 97 -6.04 4.39 -8.55
C GLN A 97 -6.20 4.21 -7.02
N ILE A 98 -6.98 5.07 -6.38
CA ILE A 98 -7.31 5.00 -4.96
C ILE A 98 -8.70 4.37 -4.85
N ASN A 99 -8.75 3.04 -4.79
CA ASN A 99 -10.03 2.32 -4.71
C ASN A 99 -10.77 2.70 -3.40
N ASP A 100 -11.90 3.40 -3.55
CA ASP A 100 -12.66 4.09 -2.50
C ASP A 100 -13.13 3.19 -1.35
N ASN A 101 -13.12 1.86 -1.52
CA ASN A 101 -13.58 0.89 -0.52
C ASN A 101 -12.44 0.22 0.26
N LYS A 102 -11.26 0.00 -0.35
CA LYS A 102 -10.14 -0.68 0.33
C LYS A 102 -9.16 0.28 1.01
N ASN A 103 -9.00 1.49 0.47
CA ASN A 103 -7.88 2.37 0.81
C ASN A 103 -8.32 3.79 1.19
N CYS A 104 -9.57 3.98 1.62
CA CYS A 104 -10.09 5.28 2.06
C CYS A 104 -9.35 5.84 3.29
N GLU A 105 -8.72 4.97 4.11
CA GLU A 105 -7.82 5.35 5.19
C GLU A 105 -6.62 6.18 4.68
N MET A 106 -6.13 5.88 3.47
CA MET A 106 -4.99 6.57 2.85
C MET A 106 -5.28 8.04 2.48
N LYS A 107 -6.55 8.47 2.43
CA LYS A 107 -6.89 9.86 2.10
C LYS A 107 -6.35 10.85 3.14
N ASN A 108 -6.20 10.40 4.40
CA ASN A 108 -5.66 11.22 5.48
C ASN A 108 -4.13 11.13 5.60
N ASP A 109 -3.53 10.15 4.93
CA ASP A 109 -2.09 9.94 4.92
C ASP A 109 -1.39 11.05 4.13
N TYR A 110 -0.09 11.15 4.37
CA TYR A 110 0.74 12.11 3.68
C TYR A 110 2.14 11.57 3.43
N VAL A 111 2.79 12.10 2.41
CA VAL A 111 4.20 11.88 2.14
C VAL A 111 4.98 13.05 2.71
N LYS A 112 5.87 12.78 3.66
CA LYS A 112 6.80 13.75 4.21
C LYS A 112 7.99 13.91 3.27
N VAL A 113 8.20 15.14 2.81
CA VAL A 113 9.32 15.55 1.98
C VAL A 113 10.36 16.21 2.85
N THR A 114 11.60 15.77 2.73
CA THR A 114 12.78 16.46 3.26
C THR A 114 13.87 16.48 2.19
N SER A 115 14.92 17.26 2.38
CA SER A 115 16.04 17.26 1.43
C SER A 115 17.37 17.38 2.13
N ASN A 116 18.41 16.85 1.50
CA ASN A 116 19.77 17.29 1.72
C ASN A 116 20.25 18.07 0.48
N SER A 117 21.53 18.41 0.42
CA SER A 117 22.04 19.19 -0.70
C SER A 117 21.95 18.46 -2.05
N LYS A 118 22.04 17.13 -2.04
CA LYS A 118 22.07 16.30 -3.24
C LYS A 118 20.69 15.86 -3.70
N LYS A 119 19.84 15.40 -2.78
CA LYS A 119 18.59 14.69 -3.09
C LYS A 119 17.44 15.05 -2.15
N TYR A 120 16.23 14.87 -2.67
CA TYR A 120 15.01 14.79 -1.88
C TYR A 120 14.90 13.40 -1.23
N ILE A 121 14.24 13.37 -0.08
CA ILE A 121 13.92 12.19 0.71
C ILE A 121 12.42 12.23 0.92
N TYR A 122 11.75 11.11 0.62
CA TYR A 122 10.30 10.96 0.70
C TYR A 122 10.00 9.83 1.68
N GLU A 123 9.13 10.08 2.65
CA GLU A 123 8.71 9.12 3.66
C GLU A 123 7.19 9.10 3.72
N TYR A 124 6.58 7.95 3.44
CA TYR A 124 5.15 7.77 3.59
C TYR A 124 4.78 7.69 5.07
N VAL A 125 3.80 8.46 5.51
CA VAL A 125 3.33 8.48 6.91
C VAL A 125 1.85 8.16 6.96
N GLU A 126 1.55 7.03 7.59
CA GLU A 126 0.19 6.60 7.92
C GLU A 126 -0.33 7.44 9.09
N VAL A 127 -1.40 8.18 8.86
CA VAL A 127 -2.13 8.91 9.89
C VAL A 127 -3.35 8.07 10.19
N GLY A 128 -3.23 7.17 11.16
CA GLY A 128 -4.27 6.22 11.55
C GLY A 128 -5.66 6.85 11.45
N GLY A 129 -6.37 6.53 10.37
CA GLY A 129 -7.74 6.89 10.18
C GLY A 129 -8.59 5.83 10.85
N ASP A 130 -9.66 6.23 11.52
CA ASP A 130 -10.71 5.30 11.90
C ASP A 130 -11.08 4.49 10.65
N SER A 131 -11.11 3.17 10.81
CA SER A 131 -11.50 2.22 9.78
C SER A 131 -12.73 2.73 9.02
N CYS A 132 -12.63 2.76 7.70
CA CYS A 132 -13.83 2.74 6.89
C CYS A 132 -14.62 1.44 7.16
#